data_AF-A0A9P6NTP8-F1
#
_entry.id   AF-A0A9P6NTP8-F1
#
_cell.length_a   1.000
_cell.length_b   1.000
_cell.length_c   1.000
_cell.angle_alpha   90.00
_cell.angle_beta   90.00
_cell.angle_gamma   90.00
#
_symmetry.space_group_name_H-M   'P 1'
#
loop_
_entity.id
_entity.type
_entity.pdbx_description
1 polymer ?
#
loop_
_entity_poly.entity_id
_entity_poly.type
_entity_poly.pdbx_seq_one_letter_code
_entity_poly.pdbx_strand_id
1 'polypeptide(L)'
;MSTQPVLDFLHQLELPLFGGLFLAAASSSLLHQYGRVLGCSGALHTVFSGSYEPTQAALALGLTAGGTAIRIASPFLERSLTRTFFDTSLVLNVNSWNAVLFLGLSGWLVGAGSKLASGCTSGHMLCGIARGSKRSLIATIVFFPIAIFTHRCLKPVLSVLHLFPDPSPFLIRAMKPIAPLALLLLGSPYILYLLLALSLPAERLSFLRITLLGATFASGLALAGMTRPSVVLGFFDFPLPSWNPSLLGVAVAGLGVNILIYAFAVRGRVRNWTEATKKLSDTAAEAESAAEVLVEVVTRHAPLCAPRSGWRLPELSNTTIDCRLIGGSALFGIGWGLAGVCPGPAFVAFGAYPFSIGMWSWLLGFFVSDKVLDRLL
;
A
#
# COMPACT_ATOMS: atom_id res chain seq x y z
N MET A 1 22.60 4.63 32.54
CA MET A 1 21.41 4.88 31.68
C MET A 1 20.62 3.58 31.61
N SER A 2 19.33 3.57 31.93
CA SER A 2 18.51 2.36 31.83
C SER A 2 18.39 1.94 30.37
N THR A 3 18.63 0.66 30.07
CA THR A 3 18.50 0.08 28.72
C THR A 3 17.04 -0.16 28.32
N GLN A 4 16.12 -0.09 29.29
CA GLN A 4 14.70 -0.39 29.11
C GLN A 4 14.01 0.45 28.02
N PRO A 5 14.19 1.78 27.92
CA PRO A 5 13.52 2.58 26.89
C PRO A 5 13.96 2.20 25.46
N VAL A 6 15.23 1.78 25.31
CA VAL A 6 15.77 1.35 24.01
C VAL A 6 15.22 -0.01 23.62
N LEU A 7 15.13 -0.95 24.57
CA LEU A 7 14.53 -2.27 24.34
C LEU A 7 13.04 -2.17 24.01
N ASP A 8 12.30 -1.32 24.71
CA ASP A 8 10.90 -1.05 24.44
C ASP A 8 10.69 -0.47 23.04
N PHE A 9 11.57 0.45 22.63
CA PHE A 9 11.58 0.99 21.27
C PHE A 9 11.87 -0.08 20.22
N LEU A 10 12.86 -0.95 20.45
CA LEU A 10 13.20 -2.04 19.52
C LEU A 10 12.06 -3.06 19.38
N HIS A 11 11.45 -3.47 20.49
CA HIS A 11 10.31 -4.39 20.47
C HIS A 11 9.10 -3.81 19.72
N GLN A 12 8.91 -2.48 19.73
CA GLN A 12 7.86 -1.83 18.94
C GLN A 12 8.12 -1.94 17.42
N LEU A 13 9.38 -2.08 17.01
CA LEU A 13 9.78 -2.14 15.60
C LEU A 13 9.88 -3.56 15.04
N GLU A 14 10.05 -4.60 15.88
CA GLU A 14 10.26 -5.98 15.42
C GLU A 14 9.19 -6.47 14.42
N LEU A 15 7.92 -6.45 14.80
CA LEU A 15 6.83 -6.90 13.93
C LEU A 15 6.64 -5.99 12.70
N PRO A 16 6.69 -4.65 12.83
CA PRO A 16 6.65 -3.78 11.66
C PRO A 16 7.82 -3.93 10.69
N LEU A 17 9.00 -4.35 11.15
CA LEU A 17 10.11 -4.71 10.27
C LEU A 17 9.78 -5.93 9.42
N PHE A 18 9.26 -7.02 10.03
CA PHE A 18 8.77 -8.18 9.27
C PHE A 18 7.64 -7.81 8.31
N GLY A 19 6.70 -6.98 8.75
CA GLY A 19 5.66 -6.43 7.89
C GLY A 19 6.23 -5.66 6.70
N GLY A 20 7.21 -4.79 6.95
CA GLY A 20 7.95 -4.06 5.91
C GLY A 20 8.62 -4.99 4.89
N LEU A 21 9.27 -6.06 5.35
CA LEU A 21 9.87 -7.07 4.46
C LEU A 21 8.84 -7.74 3.56
N PHE A 22 7.65 -8.06 4.06
CA PHE A 22 6.58 -8.67 3.26
C PHE A 22 6.01 -7.68 2.24
N LEU A 23 5.85 -6.41 2.62
CA LEU A 23 5.44 -5.35 1.70
C LEU A 23 6.47 -5.16 0.58
N ALA A 24 7.76 -5.13 0.92
CA ALA A 24 8.85 -5.06 -0.05
C ALA A 24 8.83 -6.28 -0.98
N ALA A 25 8.80 -7.50 -0.44
CA ALA A 25 8.78 -8.74 -1.21
C ALA A 25 7.61 -8.80 -2.20
N ALA A 26 6.41 -8.40 -1.78
CA ALA A 26 5.23 -8.39 -2.65
C ALA A 26 5.33 -7.31 -3.76
N SER A 27 5.67 -6.08 -3.38
CA SER A 27 5.74 -4.94 -4.32
C SER A 27 6.92 -5.06 -5.29
N SER A 28 8.08 -5.52 -4.83
CA SER A 28 9.26 -5.75 -5.67
C SER A 28 9.05 -6.90 -6.65
N SER A 29 8.39 -7.98 -6.22
CA SER A 29 8.07 -9.12 -7.09
C SER A 29 7.09 -8.74 -8.19
N LEU A 30 6.08 -7.92 -7.86
CA LEU A 30 5.14 -7.38 -8.84
C LEU A 30 5.85 -6.50 -9.88
N LEU A 31 6.75 -5.62 -9.43
CA LEU A 31 7.53 -4.75 -10.32
C LEU A 31 8.51 -5.55 -11.19
N HIS A 32 9.21 -6.51 -10.60
CA HIS A 32 10.26 -7.25 -11.27
C HIS A 32 9.73 -8.21 -12.35
N GLN A 33 8.62 -8.91 -12.07
CA GLN A 33 8.07 -9.93 -12.98
C GLN A 33 7.03 -9.37 -13.95
N TYR A 34 6.14 -8.50 -13.45
CA TYR A 34 5.02 -7.96 -14.23
C TYR A 34 5.27 -6.54 -14.71
N GLY A 35 6.34 -5.88 -14.25
CA GLY A 35 6.64 -4.51 -14.63
C GLY A 35 5.65 -3.48 -14.10
N ARG A 36 4.85 -3.86 -13.10
CA ARG A 36 3.76 -3.04 -12.59
C ARG A 36 4.08 -2.53 -11.21
N VAL A 37 3.71 -1.28 -10.99
CA VAL A 37 3.80 -0.63 -9.69
C VAL A 37 2.60 -1.07 -8.87
N LEU A 38 2.83 -1.46 -7.62
CA LEU A 38 1.75 -1.80 -6.71
C LEU A 38 0.98 -0.51 -6.34
N GLY A 39 -0.29 -0.44 -6.73
CA GLY A 39 -1.15 0.72 -6.47
C GLY A 39 -2.52 0.31 -5.94
N CYS A 40 -2.73 0.45 -4.63
CA CYS A 40 -3.99 0.07 -3.99
C CYS A 40 -5.17 0.97 -4.41
N SER A 41 -4.92 2.27 -4.65
CA SER A 41 -5.97 3.18 -5.14
C SER A 41 -6.43 2.83 -6.55
N GLY A 42 -5.52 2.47 -7.45
CA GLY A 42 -5.86 1.99 -8.79
C GLY A 42 -6.64 0.67 -8.75
N ALA A 43 -6.29 -0.23 -7.83
CA ALA A 43 -7.06 -1.45 -7.60
C ALA A 43 -8.49 -1.16 -7.12
N LEU A 44 -8.69 -0.19 -6.21
CA LEU A 44 -10.05 0.25 -5.83
C LEU A 44 -10.80 0.82 -7.04
N HIS A 45 -10.18 1.73 -7.78
CA HIS A 45 -10.80 2.35 -8.95
C HIS A 45 -11.30 1.31 -9.96
N THR A 46 -10.49 0.29 -10.27
CA THR A 46 -10.83 -0.73 -11.28
C THR A 46 -11.94 -1.68 -10.82
N VAL A 47 -11.95 -2.07 -9.55
CA VAL A 47 -13.02 -2.92 -9.01
C VAL A 47 -14.39 -2.23 -9.11
N PHE A 48 -14.45 -0.90 -8.99
CA PHE A 48 -15.71 -0.15 -8.89
C PHE A 48 -16.10 0.64 -10.15
N SER A 49 -15.16 1.04 -11.00
CA SER A 49 -15.46 1.78 -12.24
C SER A 49 -15.95 0.87 -13.38
N GLY A 50 -15.96 -0.46 -13.19
CA GLY A 50 -16.38 -1.42 -14.21
C GLY A 50 -15.36 -1.62 -15.35
N SER A 51 -14.25 -0.88 -15.32
CA SER A 51 -13.13 -1.09 -16.23
C SER A 51 -12.35 -2.34 -15.78
N TYR A 52 -12.57 -3.48 -16.43
CA TYR A 52 -11.92 -4.72 -16.03
C TYR A 52 -10.44 -4.73 -16.42
N GLU A 53 -9.57 -4.58 -15.41
CA GLU A 53 -8.12 -4.75 -15.55
C GLU A 53 -7.68 -5.95 -14.69
N PRO A 54 -7.22 -7.05 -15.30
CA PRO A 54 -7.07 -8.33 -14.60
C PRO A 54 -6.00 -8.31 -13.51
N THR A 55 -4.96 -7.48 -13.62
CA THR A 55 -3.88 -7.43 -12.63
C THR A 55 -4.31 -6.70 -11.36
N GLN A 56 -5.04 -5.61 -11.50
CA GLN A 56 -5.60 -4.83 -10.41
C GLN A 56 -6.75 -5.56 -9.73
N ALA A 57 -7.58 -6.28 -10.49
CA ALA A 57 -8.60 -7.17 -9.94
C ALA A 57 -8.00 -8.32 -9.12
N ALA A 58 -6.95 -8.97 -9.63
CA ALA A 58 -6.22 -10.01 -8.89
C ALA A 58 -5.59 -9.45 -7.60
N LEU A 59 -4.96 -8.28 -7.68
CA LEU A 59 -4.37 -7.62 -6.52
C LEU A 59 -5.42 -7.28 -5.46
N ALA A 60 -6.56 -6.71 -5.87
CA ALA A 60 -7.68 -6.41 -4.97
C ALA A 60 -8.23 -7.67 -4.31
N LEU A 61 -8.44 -8.74 -5.09
CA LEU A 61 -8.87 -10.04 -4.58
C LEU A 61 -7.87 -10.61 -3.56
N GLY A 62 -6.58 -10.47 -3.81
CA GLY A 62 -5.53 -10.90 -2.88
C GLY A 62 -5.58 -10.14 -1.56
N LEU A 63 -5.78 -8.82 -1.61
CA LEU A 63 -5.86 -7.97 -0.42
C LEU A 63 -7.10 -8.30 0.43
N THR A 64 -8.26 -8.46 -0.22
CA THR A 64 -9.51 -8.80 0.48
C THR A 64 -9.49 -10.23 1.02
N ALA A 65 -9.10 -11.21 0.21
CA ALA A 65 -8.98 -12.61 0.63
C ALA A 65 -7.93 -12.78 1.75
N GLY A 66 -6.82 -12.04 1.68
CA GLY A 66 -5.82 -11.97 2.75
C GLY A 66 -6.40 -11.43 4.05
N GLY A 67 -7.18 -10.34 3.99
CA GLY A 67 -7.90 -9.81 5.15
C GLY A 67 -8.87 -10.81 5.78
N THR A 68 -9.67 -11.50 4.96
CA THR A 68 -10.57 -12.57 5.42
C THR A 68 -9.80 -13.71 6.09
N ALA A 69 -8.71 -14.17 5.47
CA ALA A 69 -7.88 -15.25 6.03
C ALA A 69 -7.23 -14.86 7.36
N ILE A 70 -6.69 -13.63 7.48
CA ILE A 70 -6.12 -13.10 8.73
C ILE A 70 -7.21 -13.01 9.80
N ARG A 71 -8.43 -12.60 9.45
CA ARG A 71 -9.56 -12.57 10.39
C ARG A 71 -9.94 -13.97 10.89
N ILE A 72 -10.03 -14.96 10.00
CA ILE A 72 -10.31 -16.35 10.39
C ILE A 72 -9.20 -16.88 11.32
N ALA A 73 -7.94 -16.59 11.00
CA ALA A 73 -6.79 -17.00 11.80
C ALA A 73 -6.54 -16.13 13.06
N SER A 74 -7.28 -15.03 13.25
CA SER A 74 -7.01 -14.04 14.30
C SER A 74 -6.94 -14.63 15.72
N PRO A 75 -7.80 -15.57 16.18
CA PRO A 75 -7.69 -16.11 17.54
C PRO A 75 -6.34 -16.80 17.80
N PHE A 76 -5.79 -17.46 16.78
CA PHE A 76 -4.49 -18.11 16.83
C PHE A 76 -3.35 -17.09 16.71
N LEU A 77 -3.43 -16.17 15.74
CA LEU A 77 -2.40 -15.16 15.48
C LEU A 77 -2.23 -14.20 16.66
N GLU A 78 -3.32 -13.69 17.22
CA GLU A 78 -3.29 -12.74 18.34
C GLU A 78 -2.76 -13.40 19.62
N ARG A 79 -3.10 -14.68 19.85
CA ARG A 79 -2.54 -15.46 20.97
C ARG A 79 -1.03 -15.66 20.82
N SER A 80 -0.55 -15.87 19.60
CA SER A 80 0.85 -16.22 19.28
C SER A 80 1.76 -15.00 19.23
N LEU A 81 1.29 -13.92 18.60
CA LEU A 81 2.05 -12.69 18.38
C LEU A 81 1.73 -11.61 19.43
N THR A 82 0.85 -11.91 20.39
CA THR A 82 0.44 -11.03 21.49
C THR A 82 0.01 -9.63 21.04
N ARG A 83 -0.55 -9.54 19.83
CA ARG A 83 -0.91 -8.29 19.15
C ARG A 83 -2.24 -8.46 18.44
N THR A 84 -3.12 -7.48 18.59
CA THR A 84 -4.35 -7.38 17.79
C THR A 84 -4.03 -6.91 16.39
N PHE A 85 -4.78 -7.42 15.39
CA PHE A 85 -4.58 -7.08 13.97
C PHE A 85 -5.57 -6.06 13.43
N PHE A 86 -6.71 -5.86 14.11
CA PHE A 86 -7.74 -4.94 13.67
C PHE A 86 -8.29 -4.15 14.87
N ASP A 87 -8.56 -2.87 14.66
CA ASP A 87 -9.21 -2.04 15.68
C ASP A 87 -10.72 -2.23 15.55
N THR A 88 -11.29 -3.05 16.44
CA THR A 88 -12.72 -3.38 16.44
C THR A 88 -13.58 -2.13 16.68
N SER A 89 -13.07 -1.13 17.41
CA SER A 89 -13.81 0.09 17.76
C SER A 89 -14.10 0.98 16.55
N LEU A 90 -13.17 1.14 15.61
CA LEU A 90 -13.38 1.99 14.43
C LEU A 90 -14.24 1.30 13.36
N VAL A 91 -14.22 -0.04 13.32
CA VAL A 91 -14.91 -0.84 12.29
C VAL A 91 -16.29 -1.30 12.75
N LEU A 92 -16.52 -1.54 14.04
CA LEU A 92 -17.78 -2.10 14.56
C LEU A 92 -18.54 -1.21 15.55
N ASN A 93 -17.93 -0.18 16.16
CA ASN A 93 -18.66 0.70 17.09
C ASN A 93 -19.32 1.88 16.34
N VAL A 94 -20.28 1.54 15.48
CA VAL A 94 -21.01 2.45 14.58
C VAL A 94 -22.41 2.81 15.11
N ASN A 95 -22.64 2.73 16.42
CA ASN A 95 -23.92 3.13 17.02
C ASN A 95 -24.18 4.66 16.96
N SER A 96 -23.26 5.43 16.38
CA SER A 96 -23.38 6.88 16.20
C SER A 96 -23.24 7.25 14.73
N TRP A 97 -24.29 7.86 14.15
CA TRP A 97 -24.28 8.39 12.77
C TRP A 97 -23.07 9.32 12.49
N ASN A 98 -22.56 10.00 13.51
CA ASN A 98 -21.36 10.83 13.43
C ASN A 98 -20.12 10.04 12.99
N ALA A 99 -19.94 8.81 13.45
CA ALA A 99 -18.80 7.97 13.08
C ALA A 99 -18.90 7.51 11.62
N VAL A 100 -20.11 7.18 11.16
CA VAL A 100 -20.38 6.84 9.77
C VAL A 100 -20.07 8.03 8.87
N LEU A 101 -20.62 9.21 9.15
CA LEU A 101 -20.36 10.43 8.39
C LEU A 101 -18.87 10.81 8.38
N PHE A 102 -18.19 10.65 9.51
CA PHE A 102 -16.75 10.91 9.64
C PHE A 102 -15.92 9.96 8.76
N LEU A 103 -16.20 8.66 8.79
CA LEU A 103 -15.50 7.68 7.96
C LEU A 103 -15.82 7.88 6.48
N GLY A 104 -17.07 8.20 6.13
CA GLY A 104 -17.45 8.55 4.77
C GLY A 104 -16.72 9.80 4.26
N LEU A 105 -16.63 10.85 5.07
CA LEU A 105 -15.88 12.07 4.73
C LEU A 105 -14.38 11.79 4.56
N SER A 106 -13.78 11.01 5.47
CA SER A 106 -12.39 10.59 5.34
C SER A 106 -12.16 9.78 4.05
N GLY A 107 -13.04 8.82 3.76
CA GLY A 107 -13.00 8.04 2.52
C GLY A 107 -13.12 8.90 1.28
N TRP A 108 -14.01 9.89 1.30
CA TRP A 108 -14.17 10.85 0.21
C TRP A 108 -12.92 11.71 -0.03
N LEU A 109 -12.31 12.24 1.03
CA LEU A 109 -11.08 13.02 0.93
C LEU A 109 -9.90 12.17 0.43
N VAL A 110 -9.77 10.93 0.93
CA VAL A 110 -8.73 9.99 0.50
C VAL A 110 -8.92 9.58 -0.96
N GLY A 111 -10.16 9.35 -1.39
CA GLY A 111 -10.48 9.03 -2.79
C GLY A 111 -10.18 10.19 -3.72
N ALA A 112 -10.67 11.39 -3.39
CA ALA A 112 -10.43 12.60 -4.17
C ALA A 112 -8.92 12.87 -4.31
N GLY A 113 -8.21 12.81 -3.19
CA GLY A 113 -6.77 13.03 -3.14
C GLY A 113 -5.99 11.98 -3.93
N SER A 114 -6.34 10.69 -3.77
CA SER A 114 -5.67 9.59 -4.49
C SER A 114 -5.86 9.69 -6.00
N LYS A 115 -7.03 10.12 -6.46
CA LYS A 115 -7.33 10.29 -7.89
C LYS A 115 -6.55 11.46 -8.48
N LEU A 116 -6.62 12.63 -7.83
CA LEU A 116 -5.93 13.85 -8.26
C LEU A 116 -4.40 13.69 -8.25
N ALA A 117 -3.85 13.02 -7.24
CA ALA A 117 -2.41 12.73 -7.16
C ALA A 117 -1.99 11.56 -8.07
N SER A 118 -2.94 10.79 -8.61
CA SER A 118 -2.72 9.54 -9.37
C SER A 118 -1.96 8.48 -8.57
N GLY A 119 -2.21 8.40 -7.26
CA GLY A 119 -1.52 7.46 -6.37
C GLY A 119 -1.89 7.67 -4.90
N CYS A 120 -1.53 6.69 -4.07
CA CYS A 120 -1.67 6.73 -2.61
C CYS A 120 -0.32 6.43 -1.93
N THR A 121 -0.32 6.16 -0.62
CA THR A 121 0.91 5.84 0.14
C THR A 121 1.70 4.68 -0.46
N SER A 122 1.07 3.57 -0.85
CA SER A 122 1.80 2.43 -1.45
C SER A 122 2.41 2.76 -2.81
N GLY A 123 1.74 3.60 -3.60
CA GLY A 123 2.23 4.06 -4.91
C GLY A 123 3.36 5.08 -4.79
N HIS A 124 3.13 6.20 -4.08
CA HIS A 124 4.09 7.29 -3.98
C HIS A 124 5.19 7.03 -2.95
N MET A 125 4.84 6.70 -1.71
CA MET A 125 5.83 6.54 -0.64
C MET A 125 6.60 5.21 -0.78
N LEU A 126 5.90 4.06 -0.79
CA LEU A 126 6.59 2.76 -0.79
C LEU A 126 7.28 2.46 -2.13
N CYS A 127 6.54 2.54 -3.24
CA CYS A 127 7.08 2.18 -4.56
C CYS A 127 7.74 3.36 -5.28
N GLY A 128 7.20 4.57 -5.15
CA GLY A 128 7.61 5.75 -5.92
C GLY A 128 8.95 6.33 -5.45
N ILE A 129 9.11 6.55 -4.14
CA ILE A 129 10.39 6.98 -3.56
C ILE A 129 11.47 5.92 -3.82
N ALA A 130 11.14 4.63 -3.67
CA ALA A 130 12.08 3.55 -3.93
C ALA A 130 12.70 3.58 -5.33
N ARG A 131 11.97 4.11 -6.31
CA ARG A 131 12.40 4.26 -7.70
C ARG A 131 13.07 5.60 -8.01
N GLY A 132 13.15 6.51 -7.04
CA GLY A 132 13.70 7.85 -7.22
C GLY A 132 12.79 8.82 -7.98
N SER A 133 11.46 8.59 -7.98
CA SER A 133 10.52 9.49 -8.65
C SER A 133 10.38 10.82 -7.91
N LYS A 134 10.74 11.93 -8.58
CA LYS A 134 10.61 13.30 -8.03
C LYS A 134 9.16 13.64 -7.69
N ARG A 135 8.22 13.26 -8.57
CA ARG A 135 6.78 13.42 -8.37
C ARG A 135 6.33 12.75 -7.07
N SER A 136 6.75 11.50 -6.86
CA SER A 136 6.37 10.72 -5.68
C SER A 136 7.01 11.22 -4.39
N LEU A 137 8.25 11.73 -4.47
CA LEU A 137 8.90 12.39 -3.35
C LEU A 137 8.14 13.65 -2.92
N ILE A 138 7.77 14.51 -3.88
CA ILE A 138 7.01 15.74 -3.60
C ILE A 138 5.63 15.42 -3.03
N ALA A 139 4.90 14.47 -3.62
CA ALA A 139 3.62 14.02 -3.08
C ALA A 139 3.75 13.60 -1.61
N THR A 140 4.78 12.81 -1.27
CA THR A 140 5.03 12.33 0.09
C THR A 140 5.38 13.45 1.07
N ILE A 141 6.21 14.40 0.64
CA ILE A 141 6.56 15.59 1.44
C ILE A 141 5.33 16.47 1.68
N VAL A 142 4.32 16.46 0.79
CA VAL A 142 3.08 17.23 0.98
C VAL A 142 2.09 16.50 1.87
N PHE A 143 1.72 15.25 1.54
CA PHE A 143 0.61 14.59 2.25
C PHE A 143 0.96 14.22 3.70
N PHE A 144 2.24 13.93 3.99
CA PHE A 144 2.63 13.37 5.28
C PHE A 144 2.62 14.43 6.40
N PRO A 145 3.22 15.64 6.23
CA PRO A 145 3.07 16.72 7.19
C PRO A 145 1.62 17.17 7.36
N ILE A 146 0.85 17.20 6.27
CA ILE A 146 -0.58 17.55 6.34
C ILE A 146 -1.35 16.52 7.17
N ALA A 147 -1.09 15.22 6.99
CA ALA A 147 -1.71 14.17 7.81
C ALA A 147 -1.37 14.32 9.30
N ILE A 148 -0.10 14.60 9.63
CA ILE A 148 0.33 14.91 11.00
C ILE A 148 -0.42 16.12 11.55
N PHE A 149 -0.44 17.22 10.80
CA PHE A 149 -1.10 18.45 11.21
C PHE A 149 -2.61 18.25 11.42
N THR A 150 -3.29 17.62 10.46
CA THR A 150 -4.71 17.30 10.54
C THR A 150 -5.02 16.46 11.77
N HIS A 151 -4.28 15.36 12.00
CA HIS A 151 -4.50 14.52 13.18
C HIS A 151 -4.36 15.34 14.47
N ARG A 152 -3.28 16.14 14.59
CA ARG A 152 -2.99 16.91 15.79
C ARG A 152 -4.03 17.98 16.10
N CYS A 153 -4.51 18.70 15.08
CA CYS A 153 -5.52 19.74 15.26
C CYS A 153 -6.89 19.16 15.63
N LEU A 154 -7.24 18.01 15.06
CA LEU A 154 -8.55 17.40 15.27
C LEU A 154 -8.59 16.46 16.48
N LYS A 155 -7.43 16.05 17.01
CA LYS A 155 -7.35 15.15 18.18
C LYS A 155 -8.18 15.61 19.39
N PRO A 156 -8.14 16.89 19.82
CA PRO A 156 -8.96 17.33 20.94
C PRO A 156 -10.46 17.29 20.64
N VAL A 157 -10.85 17.62 19.40
CA VAL A 157 -12.26 17.67 18.98
C VAL A 157 -12.85 16.27 18.87
N LEU A 158 -12.12 15.38 18.22
CA LEU A 158 -12.56 13.99 18.00
C LEU A 158 -12.54 13.17 19.29
N SER A 159 -11.71 13.52 20.29
CA SER A 159 -11.76 12.89 21.63
C SER A 159 -13.02 13.29 22.40
N VAL A 160 -13.47 14.55 22.27
CA VAL A 160 -14.74 15.01 22.87
C VAL A 160 -15.94 14.31 22.23
N LEU A 161 -15.86 14.02 20.93
CA LEU A 161 -16.93 13.32 20.19
C LEU A 161 -16.93 11.80 20.39
N HIS A 162 -16.02 11.24 21.21
CA HIS A 162 -15.83 9.79 21.37
C HIS A 162 -15.63 9.04 20.04
N LEU A 163 -15.10 9.72 19.02
CA LEU A 163 -14.88 9.15 17.68
C LEU A 163 -13.49 8.50 17.54
N PHE A 164 -12.61 8.65 18.54
CA PHE A 164 -11.34 7.96 18.55
C PHE A 164 -11.44 6.54 19.10
N PRO A 165 -10.79 5.56 18.44
CA PRO A 165 -10.49 4.31 19.10
C PRO A 165 -9.57 4.63 20.29
N ASP A 166 -9.93 4.15 21.48
CA ASP A 166 -9.03 4.19 22.63
C ASP A 166 -7.67 3.62 22.20
N PRO A 167 -6.56 4.25 22.62
CA PRO A 167 -5.24 3.68 22.39
C PRO A 167 -5.20 2.36 23.14
N SER A 168 -5.49 1.25 22.45
CA SER A 168 -5.25 -0.07 23.02
C SER A 168 -3.80 -0.07 23.50
N PRO A 169 -3.54 -0.35 24.78
CA PRO A 169 -2.19 -0.34 25.29
C PRO A 169 -1.38 -1.28 24.40
N PHE A 170 -0.34 -0.73 23.76
CA PHE A 170 0.62 -1.54 23.06
C PHE A 170 1.33 -2.35 24.14
N LEU A 171 0.79 -3.52 24.45
CA LEU A 171 1.29 -4.35 25.51
C LEU A 171 2.59 -4.95 24.98
N ILE A 172 3.71 -4.29 25.32
CA ILE A 172 5.07 -4.74 25.01
C ILE A 172 5.23 -6.07 25.73
N ARG A 173 5.04 -7.17 25.01
CA ARG A 173 5.29 -8.51 25.52
C ARG A 173 6.17 -9.19 24.49
N ALA A 174 7.26 -9.78 24.97
CA ALA A 174 8.16 -10.56 24.12
C ALA A 174 7.35 -11.58 23.32
N MET A 175 7.72 -11.77 22.05
CA MET A 175 7.11 -12.78 21.19
C MET A 175 7.14 -14.14 21.91
N LYS A 176 6.00 -14.82 21.93
CA LYS A 176 5.94 -16.18 22.47
C LYS A 176 6.74 -17.13 21.57
N PRO A 177 7.20 -18.28 22.09
CA PRO A 177 7.90 -19.29 21.28
C PRO A 177 7.09 -19.80 20.08
N ILE A 178 5.77 -19.59 20.05
CA ILE A 178 4.87 -19.98 18.94
C ILE A 178 4.87 -18.92 17.80
N ALA A 179 5.48 -17.75 17.99
CA ALA A 179 5.53 -16.67 17.00
C ALA A 179 6.07 -17.09 15.61
N PRO A 180 7.09 -17.96 15.47
CA PRO A 180 7.57 -18.39 14.16
C PRO A 180 6.49 -19.09 13.32
N LEU A 181 5.61 -19.89 13.95
CA LEU A 181 4.52 -20.55 13.26
C LEU A 181 3.48 -19.54 12.74
N ALA A 182 3.19 -18.50 13.51
CA ALA A 182 2.31 -17.42 13.09
C ALA A 182 2.91 -16.61 11.93
N LEU A 183 4.22 -16.33 11.96
CA LEU A 183 4.93 -15.67 10.86
C LEU A 183 4.96 -16.54 9.60
N LEU A 184 5.15 -17.85 9.75
CA LEU A 184 5.09 -18.80 8.64
C LEU A 184 3.69 -18.86 8.02
N LEU A 185 2.64 -18.87 8.84
CA LEU A 185 1.25 -18.83 8.36
C LEU A 185 0.99 -17.56 7.55
N LEU A 186 1.41 -16.39 8.05
CA LEU A 186 1.29 -15.12 7.34
C LEU A 186 2.16 -15.04 6.07
N GLY A 187 3.30 -15.72 6.05
CA GLY A 187 4.22 -15.80 4.92
C GLY A 187 3.88 -16.87 3.89
N SER A 188 2.96 -17.78 4.21
CA SER A 188 2.55 -18.88 3.32
C SER A 188 2.08 -18.46 1.93
N PRO A 189 1.39 -17.31 1.70
CA PRO A 189 1.04 -16.88 0.36
C PRO A 189 2.27 -16.57 -0.50
N TYR A 190 3.31 -15.99 0.10
CA TYR A 190 4.55 -15.67 -0.61
C TYR A 190 5.35 -16.93 -0.93
N ILE A 191 5.40 -17.89 0.01
CA ILE A 191 6.03 -19.19 -0.22
C ILE A 191 5.34 -19.91 -1.37
N LEU A 192 4.00 -19.95 -1.37
CA LEU A 192 3.23 -20.55 -2.45
C LEU A 192 3.47 -19.83 -3.78
N TYR A 193 3.55 -18.50 -3.76
CA TYR A 193 3.92 -17.71 -4.93
C TYR A 193 5.31 -18.11 -5.48
N LEU A 194 6.33 -18.24 -4.63
CA LEU A 194 7.67 -18.66 -5.03
C LEU A 194 7.66 -20.08 -5.60
N LEU A 195 6.96 -21.02 -4.96
CA LEU A 195 6.81 -22.39 -5.46
C LEU A 195 6.15 -22.40 -6.84
N LEU A 196 5.07 -21.64 -7.04
CA LEU A 196 4.44 -21.53 -8.36
C LEU A 196 5.36 -20.85 -9.38
N ALA A 197 6.13 -19.85 -8.96
CA ALA A 197 7.07 -19.14 -9.82
C ALA A 197 8.24 -20.02 -10.28
N LEU A 198 8.66 -20.98 -9.46
CA LEU A 198 9.69 -21.98 -9.79
C LEU A 198 9.13 -23.12 -10.64
N SER A 199 7.90 -23.56 -10.37
CA SER A 199 7.31 -24.75 -11.00
C SER A 199 6.65 -24.50 -12.36
N LEU A 200 6.18 -23.27 -12.63
CA LEU A 200 5.38 -22.97 -13.82
C LEU A 200 5.93 -21.75 -14.60
N PRO A 201 5.76 -21.71 -15.93
CA PRO A 201 6.07 -20.52 -16.71
C PRO A 201 5.17 -19.35 -16.30
N ALA A 202 5.70 -18.13 -16.37
CA ALA A 202 5.08 -16.96 -15.75
C ALA A 202 3.78 -16.47 -16.42
N GLU A 203 3.55 -16.91 -17.65
CA GLU A 203 2.31 -16.68 -18.40
C GLU A 203 1.14 -17.52 -17.86
N ARG A 204 1.42 -18.69 -17.27
CA ARG A 204 0.40 -19.55 -16.67
C ARG A 204 0.09 -19.11 -15.24
N LEU A 205 -1.20 -19.01 -14.91
CA LEU A 205 -1.69 -18.63 -13.58
C LEU A 205 -1.24 -17.23 -13.12
N SER A 206 -1.02 -16.30 -14.05
CA SER A 206 -0.65 -14.91 -13.75
C SER A 206 -1.61 -14.25 -12.75
N PHE A 207 -2.92 -14.47 -12.93
CA PHE A 207 -3.96 -14.01 -12.02
C PHE A 207 -3.74 -14.53 -10.59
N LEU A 208 -3.58 -15.84 -10.42
CA LEU A 208 -3.37 -16.46 -9.10
C LEU A 208 -2.09 -15.95 -8.42
N ARG A 209 -0.99 -15.81 -9.17
CA ARG A 209 0.27 -15.28 -8.63
C ARG A 209 0.12 -13.85 -8.12
N ILE A 210 -0.58 -12.99 -8.86
CA ILE A 210 -0.83 -11.61 -8.42
C ILE A 210 -1.77 -11.59 -7.21
N THR A 211 -2.76 -12.47 -7.15
CA THR A 211 -3.60 -12.65 -5.95
C THR A 211 -2.77 -13.06 -4.74
N LEU A 212 -1.80 -13.97 -4.89
CA LEU A 212 -0.89 -14.36 -3.80
C LEU A 212 0.05 -13.23 -3.37
N LEU A 213 0.51 -12.40 -4.31
CA LEU A 213 1.25 -11.18 -3.99
C LEU A 213 0.39 -10.16 -3.23
N GLY A 214 -0.90 -10.02 -3.61
CA GLY A 214 -1.87 -9.20 -2.87
C GLY A 214 -2.10 -9.72 -1.45
N ALA A 215 -2.25 -11.04 -1.28
CA ALA A 215 -2.38 -11.65 0.04
C ALA A 215 -1.11 -11.50 0.90
N THR A 216 0.08 -11.61 0.27
CA THR A 216 1.37 -11.32 0.94
C THR A 216 1.43 -9.87 1.39
N PHE A 217 0.99 -8.93 0.54
CA PHE A 217 0.92 -7.52 0.88
C PHE A 217 -0.07 -7.27 2.04
N ALA A 218 -1.22 -7.94 2.07
CA ALA A 218 -2.16 -7.89 3.19
C ALA A 218 -1.54 -8.39 4.50
N SER A 219 -0.82 -9.53 4.49
CA SER A 219 -0.06 -10.00 5.64
C SER A 219 0.97 -8.97 6.11
N GLY A 220 1.66 -8.32 5.18
CA GLY A 220 2.60 -7.23 5.47
C GLY A 220 1.93 -6.01 6.12
N LEU A 221 0.78 -5.58 5.61
CA LEU A 221 -0.02 -4.49 6.18
C LEU A 221 -0.46 -4.81 7.62
N ALA A 222 -0.85 -6.06 7.87
CA ALA A 222 -1.29 -6.54 9.17
C ALA A 222 -0.14 -6.59 10.20
N LEU A 223 1.01 -7.15 9.83
CA LEU A 223 2.22 -7.18 10.67
C LEU A 223 2.78 -5.78 10.94
N ALA A 224 2.70 -4.89 9.95
CA ALA A 224 3.05 -3.48 10.06
C ALA A 224 2.13 -2.70 11.01
N GLY A 225 0.96 -3.23 11.35
CA GLY A 225 -0.07 -2.53 12.12
C GLY A 225 -0.82 -1.47 11.31
N MET A 226 -0.67 -1.42 9.99
CA MET A 226 -1.40 -0.46 9.15
C MET A 226 -2.88 -0.79 8.99
N THR A 227 -3.27 -2.04 9.30
CA THR A 227 -4.69 -2.46 9.44
C THR A 227 -5.34 -1.92 10.72
N ARG A 228 -4.57 -1.22 11.56
CA ARG A 228 -5.01 -0.60 12.81
C ARG A 228 -4.89 0.92 12.71
N PRO A 229 -5.99 1.63 12.46
CA PRO A 229 -6.06 3.08 12.48
C PRO A 229 -5.38 3.72 13.70
N SER A 230 -5.51 3.13 14.89
CA SER A 230 -4.86 3.60 16.12
C SER A 230 -3.33 3.64 16.03
N VAL A 231 -2.70 2.68 15.35
CA VAL A 231 -1.24 2.64 15.17
C VAL A 231 -0.80 3.73 14.18
N VAL A 232 -1.57 3.92 13.11
CA VAL A 232 -1.27 4.95 12.10
C VAL A 232 -1.41 6.35 12.70
N LEU A 233 -2.51 6.62 13.40
CA LEU A 233 -2.75 7.90 14.05
C LEU A 233 -1.77 8.13 15.22
N GLY A 234 -1.45 7.10 15.99
CA GLY A 234 -0.42 7.17 17.03
C GLY A 234 0.97 7.50 16.48
N PHE A 235 1.27 7.13 15.23
CA PHE A 235 2.51 7.55 14.57
C PHE A 235 2.48 9.03 14.15
N PHE A 236 1.30 9.60 13.86
CA PHE A 236 1.12 11.03 13.58
C PHE A 236 1.18 11.93 14.82
N ASP A 237 1.22 11.36 16.02
CA ASP A 237 1.44 12.13 17.25
C ASP A 237 2.86 12.72 17.36
N PHE A 238 3.80 12.37 16.46
CA PHE A 238 5.18 12.88 16.50
C PHE A 238 5.24 14.42 16.65
N PRO A 239 6.11 14.98 17.53
CA PRO A 239 7.00 14.34 18.51
C PRO A 239 6.41 14.30 19.95
N LEU A 240 5.08 14.19 20.11
CA LEU A 240 4.43 14.13 21.42
C LEU A 240 4.83 12.86 22.20
N PRO A 241 4.72 12.85 23.54
CA PRO A 241 5.02 11.68 24.36
C PRO A 241 4.18 10.43 24.03
N SER A 242 3.00 10.60 23.42
CA SER A 242 2.13 9.51 22.97
C SER A 242 2.52 8.91 21.61
N TRP A 243 3.65 9.35 21.03
CA TRP A 243 4.08 8.91 19.71
C TRP A 243 4.38 7.41 19.65
N ASN A 244 3.79 6.73 18.67
CA ASN A 244 4.02 5.33 18.37
C ASN A 244 4.96 5.19 17.16
N PRO A 245 6.22 4.76 17.33
CA PRO A 245 7.21 4.65 16.25
C PRO A 245 7.02 3.43 15.33
N SER A 246 5.98 2.60 15.50
CA SER A 246 5.79 1.34 14.75
C SER A 246 5.97 1.49 13.23
N LEU A 247 5.46 2.57 12.63
CA LEU A 247 5.54 2.77 11.17
C LEU A 247 6.97 3.08 10.66
N LEU A 248 7.93 3.41 11.53
CA LEU A 248 9.34 3.49 11.14
C LEU A 248 9.87 2.15 10.65
N GLY A 249 9.40 1.03 11.21
CA GLY A 249 9.80 -0.29 10.75
C GLY A 249 9.42 -0.53 9.28
N VAL A 250 8.29 0.03 8.85
CA VAL A 250 7.84 0.00 7.44
C VAL A 250 8.73 0.89 6.56
N ALA A 251 9.14 2.06 7.04
CA ALA A 251 10.05 2.93 6.31
C ALA A 251 11.45 2.29 6.15
N VAL A 252 11.98 1.68 7.21
CA VAL A 252 13.30 1.04 7.19
C VAL A 252 13.27 -0.24 6.35
N ALA A 253 12.39 -1.19 6.63
CA ALA A 253 12.37 -2.47 5.94
C ALA A 253 11.61 -2.40 4.61
N GLY A 254 10.41 -1.82 4.58
CA GLY A 254 9.59 -1.75 3.36
C GLY A 254 10.18 -0.84 2.29
N LEU A 255 10.36 0.44 2.61
CA LEU A 255 10.93 1.41 1.66
C LEU A 255 12.43 1.15 1.42
N GLY A 256 13.21 0.92 2.49
CA GLY A 256 14.65 0.65 2.37
C GLY A 256 14.97 -0.57 1.50
N VAL A 257 14.31 -1.71 1.71
CA VAL A 257 14.55 -2.90 0.87
C VAL A 257 14.08 -2.68 -0.57
N ASN A 258 12.96 -1.99 -0.78
CA ASN A 258 12.52 -1.65 -2.14
C ASN A 258 13.53 -0.74 -2.87
N ILE A 259 14.16 0.22 -2.18
CA ILE A 259 15.25 1.05 -2.73
C ILE A 259 16.40 0.15 -3.18
N LEU A 260 16.83 -0.79 -2.33
CA LEU A 260 17.94 -1.69 -2.63
C LEU A 260 17.61 -2.60 -3.82
N ILE A 261 16.45 -3.25 -3.82
CA ILE A 261 16.02 -4.12 -4.92
C ILE A 261 15.92 -3.33 -6.21
N TYR A 262 15.35 -2.12 -6.18
CA TYR A 262 15.29 -1.29 -7.38
C TYR A 262 16.69 -0.93 -7.88
N ALA A 263 17.57 -0.46 -6.99
CA ALA A 263 18.92 -0.04 -7.33
C ALA A 263 19.75 -1.16 -7.98
N PHE A 264 19.68 -2.38 -7.44
CA PHE A 264 20.52 -3.50 -7.89
C PHE A 264 19.88 -4.38 -8.96
N ALA A 265 18.56 -4.61 -8.93
CA ALA A 265 17.90 -5.59 -9.79
C ALA A 265 17.06 -4.98 -10.93
N VAL A 266 16.52 -3.77 -10.76
CA VAL A 266 15.54 -3.18 -11.70
C VAL A 266 16.12 -2.01 -12.50
N ARG A 267 16.91 -1.14 -11.87
CA ARG A 267 17.41 0.11 -12.45
C ARG A 267 18.15 -0.10 -13.78
N GLY A 268 19.04 -1.09 -13.84
CA GLY A 268 19.81 -1.40 -15.04
C GLY A 268 18.91 -1.80 -16.22
N ARG A 269 17.95 -2.70 -15.97
CA ARG A 269 16.97 -3.14 -16.98
C ARG A 269 16.13 -1.98 -17.51
N VAL A 270 15.61 -1.14 -16.60
CA VAL A 270 14.79 0.02 -16.98
C VAL A 270 15.58 1.01 -17.83
N ARG A 271 16.84 1.30 -17.46
CA ARG A 271 17.71 2.20 -18.25
C ARG A 271 17.92 1.67 -19.67
N ASN A 272 18.30 0.40 -19.79
CA ASN A 272 18.53 -0.22 -21.09
C ASN A 272 17.25 -0.22 -21.94
N TRP A 273 16.10 -0.51 -21.33
CA TRP A 273 14.80 -0.45 -22.00
C TRP A 273 14.47 0.97 -22.50
N THR A 274 14.69 2.01 -21.68
CA THR A 274 14.45 3.40 -22.09
C THR A 274 15.36 3.86 -23.22
N GLU A 275 16.63 3.48 -23.19
CA GLU A 275 17.59 3.80 -24.25
C GLU A 275 17.24 3.09 -25.56
N ALA A 276 16.89 1.81 -25.50
CA ALA A 276 16.45 1.04 -26.66
C ALA A 276 15.15 1.60 -27.27
N THR A 277 14.19 1.98 -26.43
CA THR A 277 12.92 2.59 -26.89
C THR A 277 13.14 3.94 -27.55
N LYS A 278 14.06 4.77 -27.02
CA LYS A 278 14.40 6.05 -27.65
C LYS A 278 15.01 5.86 -29.03
N LYS A 279 15.98 4.94 -29.17
CA LYS A 279 16.59 4.59 -30.46
C LYS A 279 15.54 4.12 -31.47
N LEU A 280 14.59 3.27 -31.05
CA LEU A 280 13.45 2.89 -31.89
C LEU A 280 12.63 4.06 -32.38
N SER A 281 12.30 5.00 -31.51
CA SER A 281 11.52 6.17 -31.89
C SER A 281 12.26 7.02 -32.92
N ASP A 282 13.58 7.13 -32.80
CA ASP A 282 14.43 7.91 -33.71
C ASP A 282 14.60 7.16 -35.06
N THR A 283 14.82 5.85 -35.06
CA THR A 283 15.06 5.04 -36.27
C THR A 283 13.78 4.65 -37.02
N ALA A 284 12.65 4.48 -36.33
CA ALA A 284 11.36 4.22 -36.99
C ALA A 284 10.89 5.41 -37.84
N ALA A 285 11.45 6.61 -37.62
CA ALA A 285 11.26 7.75 -38.51
C ALA A 285 12.06 7.63 -39.82
N GLU A 286 13.04 6.72 -39.90
CA GLU A 286 14.03 6.64 -40.98
C GLU A 286 14.00 5.30 -41.76
N ALA A 287 13.64 4.16 -41.14
CA ALA A 287 13.57 2.86 -41.85
C ALA A 287 12.71 1.78 -41.15
N GLU A 288 11.85 1.11 -41.92
CA GLU A 288 10.90 0.08 -41.45
C GLU A 288 11.58 -1.26 -41.08
N SER A 289 12.67 -1.63 -41.77
CA SER A 289 13.39 -2.90 -41.51
C SER A 289 14.28 -2.88 -40.26
N ALA A 290 14.80 -1.70 -39.88
CA ALA A 290 15.56 -1.52 -38.64
C ALA A 290 14.65 -1.57 -37.39
N ALA A 291 13.35 -1.27 -37.57
CA ALA A 291 12.38 -1.27 -36.49
C ALA A 291 12.13 -2.68 -35.94
N GLU A 292 12.08 -3.73 -36.78
CA GLU A 292 11.87 -5.11 -36.32
C GLU A 292 12.99 -5.61 -35.38
N VAL A 293 14.25 -5.39 -35.76
CA VAL A 293 15.41 -5.80 -34.95
C VAL A 293 15.43 -5.07 -33.60
N LEU A 294 15.11 -3.78 -33.59
CA LEU A 294 15.09 -3.02 -32.36
C LEU A 294 13.87 -3.37 -31.48
N VAL A 295 12.72 -3.72 -32.06
CA VAL A 295 11.55 -4.27 -31.32
C VAL A 295 11.96 -5.55 -30.58
N GLU A 296 12.77 -6.41 -31.20
CA GLU A 296 13.32 -7.59 -30.52
C GLU A 296 14.22 -7.21 -29.34
N VAL A 297 15.10 -6.21 -29.50
CA VAL A 297 15.97 -5.73 -28.41
C VAL A 297 15.15 -5.11 -27.26
N VAL A 298 14.09 -4.35 -27.56
CA VAL A 298 13.20 -3.76 -26.55
C VAL A 298 12.39 -4.84 -25.81
N THR A 299 11.89 -5.83 -26.53
CA THR A 299 11.13 -6.94 -25.93
C THR A 299 12.00 -7.82 -25.03
N ARG A 300 13.30 -7.99 -25.32
CA ARG A 300 14.25 -8.69 -24.43
C ARG A 300 14.45 -7.99 -23.08
N HIS A 301 14.33 -6.66 -23.04
CA HIS A 301 14.50 -5.89 -21.80
C HIS A 301 13.18 -5.69 -21.04
N ALA A 302 12.04 -6.06 -21.64
CA ALA A 302 10.74 -5.98 -20.98
C ALA A 302 10.63 -7.02 -19.85
N PRO A 303 9.85 -6.74 -18.80
CA PRO A 303 9.52 -7.73 -17.78
C PRO A 303 8.84 -8.96 -18.39
N LEU A 304 9.12 -10.14 -17.81
CA LEU A 304 8.70 -11.44 -18.34
C LEU A 304 7.19 -11.55 -18.64
N CYS A 305 6.36 -10.96 -17.77
CA CYS A 305 4.90 -11.00 -17.87
C CYS A 305 4.30 -9.68 -18.34
N ALA A 306 5.10 -8.69 -18.71
CA ALA A 306 4.58 -7.44 -19.23
C ALA A 306 4.14 -7.62 -20.69
N PRO A 307 3.10 -6.89 -21.14
CA PRO A 307 2.75 -6.85 -22.56
C PRO A 307 3.99 -6.46 -23.39
N ARG A 308 4.41 -7.35 -24.30
CA ARG A 308 5.64 -7.18 -25.10
C ARG A 308 5.57 -5.95 -26.01
N SER A 309 4.38 -5.60 -26.51
CA SER A 309 4.12 -4.35 -27.21
C SER A 309 3.67 -3.26 -26.21
N GLY A 310 4.57 -2.34 -25.87
CA GLY A 310 4.19 -1.10 -25.19
C GLY A 310 4.24 -1.09 -23.66
N TRP A 311 4.94 -2.02 -23.01
CA TRP A 311 5.25 -1.86 -21.59
C TRP A 311 5.95 -0.53 -21.32
N ARG A 312 5.37 0.33 -20.49
CA ARG A 312 6.03 1.54 -19.97
C ARG A 312 5.89 1.55 -18.46
N LEU A 313 6.96 1.92 -17.76
CA LEU A 313 6.84 2.17 -16.32
C LEU A 313 5.91 3.40 -16.13
N PRO A 314 4.81 3.30 -15.35
CA PRO A 314 3.79 4.35 -15.25
C PRO A 314 4.30 5.74 -14.81
N GLU A 315 5.46 5.82 -14.18
CA GLU A 315 6.05 7.08 -13.70
C GLU A 315 7.14 7.65 -14.62
N LEU A 316 7.57 6.89 -15.63
CA LEU A 316 8.41 7.44 -16.71
C LEU A 316 7.58 8.28 -17.69
N SER A 317 6.24 8.16 -17.68
CA SER A 317 5.34 8.92 -18.55
C SER A 317 4.87 10.24 -17.94
N ASN A 318 4.86 10.38 -16.60
CA ASN A 318 4.37 11.60 -15.95
C ASN A 318 5.24 12.03 -14.76
N THR A 319 6.19 12.92 -15.05
CA THR A 319 7.10 13.55 -14.09
C THR A 319 6.68 14.97 -13.71
N THR A 320 5.55 15.46 -14.23
CA THR A 320 5.13 16.84 -14.01
C THR A 320 4.67 17.03 -12.57
N ILE A 321 5.03 18.18 -12.03
CA ILE A 321 4.59 18.64 -10.71
C ILE A 321 3.57 19.73 -10.99
N ASP A 322 2.30 19.40 -10.86
CA ASP A 322 1.20 20.30 -11.13
C ASP A 322 0.39 20.60 -9.86
N CYS A 323 -0.48 21.61 -9.94
CA CYS A 323 -1.38 21.93 -8.82
C CYS A 323 -2.33 20.77 -8.49
N ARG A 324 -2.62 19.89 -9.46
CA ARG A 324 -3.44 18.68 -9.22
C ARG A 324 -2.72 17.70 -8.30
N LEU A 325 -1.43 17.46 -8.50
CA LEU A 325 -0.60 16.64 -7.62
C LEU A 325 -0.55 17.20 -6.20
N ILE A 326 -0.25 18.50 -6.08
CA ILE A 326 -0.10 19.15 -4.77
C ILE A 326 -1.44 19.19 -4.03
N GLY A 327 -2.50 19.65 -4.70
CA GLY A 327 -3.85 19.70 -4.13
C GLY A 327 -4.40 18.32 -3.80
N GLY A 328 -4.17 17.33 -4.68
CA GLY A 328 -4.53 15.94 -4.43
C GLY A 328 -3.79 15.33 -3.24
N SER A 329 -2.47 15.58 -3.15
CA SER A 329 -1.66 15.13 -2.01
C SER A 329 -2.13 15.77 -0.70
N ALA A 330 -2.51 17.06 -0.73
CA ALA A 330 -3.06 17.74 0.43
C ALA A 330 -4.39 17.13 0.89
N LEU A 331 -5.36 16.94 -0.02
CA LEU A 331 -6.64 16.29 0.29
C LEU A 331 -6.45 14.87 0.82
N PHE A 332 -5.53 14.11 0.22
CA PHE A 332 -5.17 12.78 0.71
C PHE A 332 -4.62 12.83 2.14
N GLY A 333 -3.71 13.77 2.43
CA GLY A 333 -3.15 13.99 3.76
C GLY A 333 -4.23 14.30 4.81
N ILE A 334 -5.18 15.18 4.48
CA ILE A 334 -6.30 15.51 5.37
C ILE A 334 -7.15 14.26 5.63
N GLY A 335 -7.58 13.57 4.58
CA GLY A 335 -8.40 12.37 4.69
C GLY A 335 -7.73 11.26 5.51
N TRP A 336 -6.44 11.04 5.28
CA TRP A 336 -5.63 10.03 5.97
C TRP A 336 -5.37 10.41 7.43
N GLY A 337 -5.10 11.69 7.73
CA GLY A 337 -4.92 12.19 9.11
C GLY A 337 -6.20 12.18 9.95
N LEU A 338 -7.38 12.20 9.31
CA LEU A 338 -8.68 12.07 9.98
C LEU A 338 -8.88 10.67 10.57
N ALA A 339 -8.88 9.65 9.73
CA ALA A 339 -9.27 8.29 10.15
C ALA A 339 -8.10 7.29 10.25
N GLY A 340 -6.89 7.64 9.79
CA GLY A 340 -5.76 6.71 9.73
C GLY A 340 -5.94 5.57 8.72
N VAL A 341 -6.98 5.61 7.89
CA VAL A 341 -7.32 4.59 6.88
C VAL A 341 -6.81 5.04 5.51
N CYS A 342 -6.14 4.13 4.81
CA CYS A 342 -5.74 4.33 3.41
C CYS A 342 -6.19 3.12 2.55
N PRO A 343 -6.15 3.22 1.21
CA PRO A 343 -6.72 2.22 0.31
C PRO A 343 -6.28 0.77 0.55
N GLY A 344 -5.00 0.54 0.88
CA GLY A 344 -4.48 -0.80 1.14
C GLY A 344 -5.12 -1.46 2.36
N PRO A 345 -4.93 -0.90 3.57
CA PRO A 345 -5.63 -1.32 4.78
C PRO A 345 -7.15 -1.36 4.66
N ALA A 346 -7.77 -0.47 3.88
CA ALA A 346 -9.21 -0.49 3.65
C ALA A 346 -9.67 -1.81 2.98
N PHE A 347 -8.94 -2.31 1.97
CA PHE A 347 -9.24 -3.63 1.38
C PHE A 347 -9.12 -4.77 2.40
N VAL A 348 -8.05 -4.76 3.18
CA VAL A 348 -7.80 -5.82 4.18
C VAL A 348 -8.86 -5.79 5.28
N ALA A 349 -9.22 -4.60 5.76
CA ALA A 349 -10.26 -4.41 6.76
C ALA A 349 -11.65 -4.74 6.21
N PHE A 350 -11.94 -4.42 4.94
CA PHE A 350 -13.16 -4.86 4.27
C PHE A 350 -13.25 -6.38 4.18
N GLY A 351 -12.16 -7.06 3.79
CA GLY A 351 -12.10 -8.53 3.79
C GLY A 351 -12.30 -9.15 5.17
N ALA A 352 -11.78 -8.50 6.22
CA ALA A 352 -11.94 -8.95 7.60
C ALA A 352 -13.35 -8.70 8.17
N TYR A 353 -14.00 -7.60 7.77
CA TYR A 353 -15.32 -7.17 8.26
C TYR A 353 -16.22 -6.69 7.12
N PRO A 354 -16.66 -7.60 6.23
CA PRO A 354 -17.42 -7.23 5.03
C PRO A 354 -18.80 -6.63 5.32
N PHE A 355 -19.32 -6.82 6.55
CA PHE A 355 -20.61 -6.27 6.99
C PHE A 355 -20.47 -4.99 7.83
N SER A 356 -19.27 -4.42 7.93
CA SER A 356 -19.06 -3.17 8.67
C SER A 356 -19.67 -1.97 7.94
N ILE A 357 -20.65 -1.32 8.57
CA ILE A 357 -21.27 -0.09 8.05
C ILE A 357 -20.21 1.03 7.90
N GLY A 358 -19.26 1.13 8.84
CA GLY A 358 -18.19 2.13 8.80
C GLY A 358 -17.28 1.94 7.59
N MET A 359 -16.90 0.69 7.28
CA MET A 359 -16.11 0.39 6.09
C MET A 359 -16.88 0.66 4.79
N TRP A 360 -18.15 0.27 4.74
CA TRP A 360 -19.01 0.59 3.60
C TRP A 360 -19.16 2.10 3.40
N SER A 361 -19.26 2.87 4.49
CA SER A 361 -19.31 4.32 4.41
C SER A 361 -18.01 4.91 3.86
N TRP A 362 -16.85 4.43 4.33
CA TRP A 362 -15.55 4.85 3.81
C TRP A 362 -15.42 4.54 2.30
N LEU A 363 -15.79 3.33 1.87
CA LEU A 363 -15.77 2.92 0.46
C LEU A 363 -16.74 3.76 -0.39
N LEU A 364 -17.95 4.02 0.12
CA LEU A 364 -18.93 4.89 -0.54
C LEU A 364 -18.36 6.31 -0.73
N GLY A 365 -17.74 6.87 0.31
CA GLY A 365 -17.08 8.17 0.23
C GLY A 365 -16.01 8.19 -0.85
N PHE A 366 -15.10 7.20 -0.82
CA PHE A 366 -14.04 7.04 -1.82
C PHE A 366 -14.62 7.00 -3.24
N PHE A 367 -15.69 6.24 -3.46
CA PHE A 367 -16.32 6.10 -4.76
C PHE A 367 -17.06 7.36 -5.23
N VAL A 368 -17.79 8.02 -4.35
CA VAL A 368 -18.50 9.27 -4.69
C VAL A 368 -17.50 10.32 -5.14
N SER A 369 -16.34 10.42 -4.47
CA SER A 369 -15.28 11.33 -4.87
C SER A 369 -14.75 11.03 -6.27
N ASP A 370 -14.61 9.75 -6.60
CA ASP A 370 -14.07 9.26 -7.85
C ASP A 370 -14.97 9.66 -9.03
N LYS A 371 -16.28 9.38 -8.92
CA LYS A 371 -17.27 9.74 -9.93
C LYS A 371 -17.47 11.24 -10.09
N VAL A 372 -17.43 12.00 -9.00
CA VAL A 372 -17.58 13.47 -9.05
C VAL A 372 -16.42 14.09 -9.81
N LEU A 373 -15.20 13.64 -9.55
CA LEU A 373 -14.01 14.16 -10.22
C LEU A 373 -13.95 13.77 -11.70
N ASP A 374 -14.40 12.58 -12.10
CA ASP A 374 -14.50 12.19 -13.53
C ASP A 374 -15.45 13.08 -14.34
N ARG A 375 -16.42 13.71 -13.69
CA ARG A 375 -17.36 14.62 -14.36
C ARG A 375 -16.86 16.06 -14.42
N LEU A 376 -15.92 16.43 -13.55
CA LEU A 376 -15.42 17.80 -13.40
C LEU A 376 -14.11 18.05 -14.14
N LEU A 377 -13.34 17.00 -14.44
CA LEU A 377 -12.03 17.04 -15.08
C LEU A 377 -12.06 16.30 -16.41
#